data_AF-A0A7L2QIK5-F1
#
_entry.id   AF-A0A7L2QIK5-F1
#
_cell.length_a   1.000
_cell.length_b   1.000
_cell.length_c   1.000
_cell.angle_alpha   90.00
_cell.angle_beta   90.00
_cell.angle_gamma   90.00
#
_symmetry.space_group_name_H-M   'P 1'
#
loop_
_entity.id
_entity.type
_entity.pdbx_description
1 polymer ?
#
loop_
_entity_poly.entity_id
_entity_poly.type
_entity_poly.pdbx_seq_one_letter_code
_entity_poly.pdbx_strand_id
1 'polypeptide(L)'
;SDTEFWDKMQAEWEEMARRNWISENQEAPGQVTISTIEKGYYFHTDNPFKDWPGAFEEGLKKMKEGDLPVTILYLEAAILQEPNDAE
;
A
#
# COMPACT_ATOMS: atom_id res chain seq x y z
N SER A 1 9.10 -23.99 -21.63
CA SER A 1 10.14 -22.93 -21.49
C SER A 1 9.60 -21.76 -20.69
N ASP A 2 10.44 -21.05 -19.93
CA ASP A 2 10.06 -19.86 -19.15
C ASP A 2 9.26 -18.83 -19.96
N THR A 3 9.51 -18.73 -21.27
CA THR A 3 8.77 -17.87 -22.20
C THR A 3 7.29 -18.21 -22.31
N GLU A 4 6.91 -19.48 -22.30
CA GLU A 4 5.52 -19.93 -22.45
C GLU A 4 4.69 -19.66 -21.19
N PHE A 5 5.35 -19.66 -20.03
CA PHE A 5 4.73 -19.30 -18.76
C PHE A 5 4.42 -17.79 -18.71
N TRP A 6 5.37 -16.94 -19.12
CA TRP A 6 5.17 -15.49 -19.19
C TRP A 6 4.14 -15.09 -20.26
N ASP A 7 4.14 -15.75 -21.42
CA ASP A 7 3.18 -15.52 -22.49
C ASP A 7 1.73 -15.83 -22.04
N LYS A 8 1.55 -16.96 -21.35
CA LYS A 8 0.26 -17.33 -20.77
C LYS A 8 -0.20 -16.33 -19.70
N MET A 9 0.70 -15.87 -18.82
CA MET A 9 0.34 -14.89 -17.79
C MET A 9 -0.05 -13.54 -18.39
N GLN A 10 0.65 -13.09 -19.43
CA GLN A 10 0.32 -11.86 -20.13
C GLN A 10 -1.05 -11.93 -20.81
N ALA A 11 -1.37 -13.04 -21.47
CA ALA A 11 -2.67 -13.25 -22.11
C ALA A 11 -3.84 -13.19 -21.10
N GLU A 12 -3.67 -13.81 -19.93
CA GLU A 12 -4.69 -13.79 -18.87
C GLU A 12 -4.88 -12.37 -18.30
N TRP A 13 -3.82 -11.56 -18.22
CA TRP A 13 -3.90 -10.16 -17.79
C TRP A 13 -4.61 -9.27 -18.82
N GLU A 14 -4.30 -9.43 -20.11
CA GLU A 14 -4.96 -8.70 -21.19
C GLU A 14 -6.47 -9.05 -21.26
N GLU A 15 -6.83 -10.31 -21.02
CA GLU A 15 -8.22 -10.74 -20.95
C GLU A 15 -8.97 -10.13 -19.74
N MET A 16 -8.32 -10.04 -18.57
CA MET A 16 -8.89 -9.37 -17.38
C MET A 16 -9.09 -7.87 -17.57
N ALA A 17 -8.11 -7.17 -18.18
CA ALA A 17 -8.22 -5.76 -18.51
C ALA A 17 -9.34 -5.51 -19.55
N ARG A 18 -9.46 -6.37 -20.55
CA ARG A 18 -10.47 -6.28 -21.60
C ARG A 18 -11.90 -6.55 -21.10
N ARG A 19 -12.05 -7.37 -20.05
CA ARG A 19 -13.34 -7.64 -19.39
C ARG A 19 -13.84 -6.52 -18.46
N ASN A 20 -13.29 -5.30 -18.55
CA ASN A 20 -13.76 -4.12 -17.81
C ASN A 20 -13.65 -4.22 -16.28
N TRP A 21 -12.72 -5.00 -15.73
CA TRP A 21 -12.37 -4.91 -14.31
C TRP A 21 -11.91 -3.49 -13.90
N ILE A 22 -11.26 -2.75 -14.82
CA ILE A 22 -10.68 -1.43 -14.55
C ILE A 22 -11.63 -0.26 -14.91
N SER A 23 -12.71 -0.50 -15.67
CA SER A 23 -13.61 0.59 -16.09
C SER A 23 -14.71 0.90 -15.09
N GLU A 24 -15.15 -0.07 -14.27
CA GLU A 24 -16.23 0.17 -13.30
C GLU A 24 -15.81 1.13 -12.18
N ASN A 25 -14.50 1.31 -11.96
CA ASN A 25 -13.96 2.18 -10.92
C ASN A 25 -13.70 3.63 -11.37
N GLN A 26 -14.06 4.01 -12.61
CA GLN A 26 -13.77 5.33 -13.17
C GLN A 26 -14.91 6.35 -13.06
N GLU A 27 -16.07 5.97 -12.52
CA GLU A 27 -17.26 6.84 -12.51
C GLU A 27 -17.83 7.08 -11.11
N ALA A 28 -16.97 7.46 -10.16
CA ALA A 28 -17.40 8.21 -8.98
C ALA A 28 -16.87 9.66 -9.09
N PRO A 29 -17.73 10.68 -9.23
CA PRO A 29 -17.30 12.07 -9.32
C PRO A 29 -16.73 12.49 -7.96
N GLY A 30 -15.40 12.41 -7.83
CA GLY A 30 -14.68 12.81 -6.63
C GLY A 30 -13.34 12.11 -6.40
N GLN A 31 -13.04 11.01 -7.08
CA GLN A 31 -11.76 10.30 -6.87
C GLN A 31 -10.70 10.81 -7.83
N VAL A 32 -9.82 11.62 -7.26
CA VAL A 32 -8.66 12.27 -7.86
C VAL A 32 -7.81 11.26 -8.65
N THR A 33 -7.86 11.40 -9.98
CA THR A 33 -6.96 10.79 -10.94
C THR A 33 -5.59 11.48 -10.86
N ILE A 34 -4.71 11.00 -9.99
CA ILE A 34 -3.30 11.38 -10.08
C ILE A 34 -2.47 10.11 -9.97
N SER A 35 -1.62 9.88 -10.97
CA SER A 35 -0.62 8.82 -11.03
C SER A 35 0.02 8.63 -9.65
N THR A 36 -0.34 7.54 -8.98
CA THR A 36 -0.06 7.27 -7.56
C THR A 36 1.43 7.08 -7.23
N ILE A 37 2.31 7.14 -8.23
CA ILE A 37 3.75 6.86 -8.09
C ILE A 37 4.57 8.16 -7.92
N GLU A 38 4.15 9.29 -8.51
CA GLU A 38 4.91 10.56 -8.41
C GLU A 38 4.58 11.37 -7.15
N LYS A 39 3.43 11.09 -6.54
CA LYS A 39 3.04 11.68 -5.26
C LYS A 39 3.46 10.71 -4.17
N GLY A 40 4.52 11.06 -3.43
CA GLY A 40 5.02 10.25 -2.32
C GLY A 40 3.92 9.82 -1.34
N TYR A 41 4.27 8.88 -0.46
CA TYR A 41 3.35 8.30 0.50
C TYR A 41 2.65 9.38 1.37
N TYR A 42 1.32 9.32 1.44
CA TYR A 42 0.52 10.21 2.29
C TYR A 42 0.35 9.58 3.67
N PHE A 43 1.11 10.07 4.64
CA PHE A 43 0.98 9.67 6.04
C PHE A 43 -0.35 10.15 6.63
N HIS A 44 -0.87 9.39 7.60
CA HIS A 44 -2.01 9.86 8.39
C HIS A 44 -1.60 11.08 9.23
N THR A 45 -2.26 12.21 9.01
CA THR A 45 -1.99 13.47 9.73
C THR A 45 -2.39 13.40 11.21
N ASP A 46 -3.34 12.53 11.55
CA ASP A 46 -3.83 12.31 12.92
C ASP A 46 -3.54 10.87 13.36
N ASN A 47 -2.27 10.49 13.31
CA ASN A 47 -1.85 9.18 13.77
C ASN A 47 -1.76 9.15 15.31
N PRO A 48 -2.54 8.32 16.01
CA PRO A 48 -2.53 8.25 17.48
C PRO A 48 -1.22 7.71 18.05
N PHE A 49 -0.41 7.03 17.24
CA PHE A 49 0.86 6.42 17.66
C PHE A 49 2.09 7.27 17.31
N LYS A 50 1.90 8.47 16.74
CA LYS A 50 3.01 9.33 16.29
C LYS A 50 4.07 9.62 17.37
N ASP A 51 3.65 9.69 18.63
CA ASP A 51 4.51 9.95 19.80
C ASP A 51 4.79 8.66 20.61
N TRP A 52 4.46 7.48 20.08
CA TRP A 52 4.61 6.21 20.79
C TRP A 52 6.07 5.74 20.75
N PRO A 53 6.73 5.51 21.91
CA PRO A 53 8.10 5.01 21.94
C PRO A 53 8.15 3.56 21.43
N GLY A 54 9.08 3.26 20.53
CA GLY A 54 9.20 1.92 19.95
C GLY A 54 8.04 1.55 19.02
N ALA A 55 7.51 2.53 18.27
CA ALA A 55 6.40 2.32 17.34
C ALA A 55 6.67 1.19 16.33
N PHE A 56 7.92 1.04 15.88
CA PHE A 56 8.33 -0.04 14.96
C PHE A 56 8.13 -1.43 15.56
N GLU A 57 8.63 -1.66 16.79
CA GLU A 57 8.53 -2.96 17.48
C GLU A 57 7.07 -3.38 17.71
N GLU A 58 6.22 -2.42 18.14
CA GLU A 58 4.78 -2.67 18.31
C GLU A 58 4.08 -2.90 16.96
N GLY A 59 4.48 -2.20 15.89
CA GLY A 59 4.00 -2.44 14.53
C GLY A 59 4.28 -3.87 14.05
N LEU A 60 5.49 -4.38 14.29
CA LEU A 60 5.88 -5.76 13.97
C LEU A 60 5.10 -6.80 14.78
N LYS A 61 4.81 -6.51 16.05
CA LYS A 61 3.97 -7.36 16.89
C LYS A 61 2.54 -7.41 16.35
N LYS A 62 1.96 -6.26 16.00
CA LYS A 62 0.62 -6.16 15.40
C LYS A 62 0.55 -6.85 14.04
N MET A 63 1.64 -6.84 13.28
CA MET A 63 1.74 -7.53 12.01
C MET A 63 1.66 -9.05 12.21
N LYS A 64 2.32 -9.59 13.24
CA LYS A 64 2.24 -11.01 13.61
C LYS A 64 0.85 -11.40 14.12
N GLU A 65 0.12 -10.46 14.73
CA GLU A 65 -1.28 -10.63 15.13
C GLU A 65 -2.26 -10.54 13.94
N GLY A 66 -1.80 -10.04 12.78
CA GLY A 66 -2.60 -9.90 11.56
C GLY A 66 -3.40 -8.60 11.47
N ASP A 67 -3.18 -7.66 12.39
CA ASP A 67 -3.89 -6.37 12.42
C ASP A 67 -3.17 -5.34 11.54
N LEU A 68 -3.35 -5.48 10.22
CA LEU A 68 -2.72 -4.64 9.22
C LEU A 68 -3.04 -3.15 9.36
N PRO A 69 -4.30 -2.72 9.61
CA PRO A 69 -4.61 -1.30 9.81
C PRO A 69 -3.81 -0.67 10.95
N VAL A 70 -3.71 -1.37 12.08
CA VAL A 70 -2.95 -0.87 13.24
C VAL A 70 -1.45 -0.93 12.98
N THR A 71 -0.95 -1.98 12.33
CA THR A 71 0.45 -2.06 11.90
C THR A 71 0.85 -0.89 11.03
N ILE A 72 0.05 -0.49 10.04
CA ILE A 72 0.37 0.64 9.17
C ILE A 72 0.52 1.93 10.00
N LEU A 73 -0.38 2.19 10.94
CA LEU A 73 -0.28 3.36 11.81
C LEU A 73 1.00 3.33 12.66
N TYR A 74 1.40 2.18 13.19
CA TYR A 74 2.66 2.07 13.93
C TYR A 74 3.91 2.27 13.04
N LEU A 75 3.90 1.75 11.82
CA LEU A 75 5.01 1.92 10.87
C LEU A 75 5.12 3.38 10.39
N GLU A 76 4.00 4.03 10.11
CA GLU A 76 3.98 5.46 9.79
C GLU A 76 4.54 6.31 10.93
N ALA A 77 4.17 5.99 12.18
CA ALA A 77 4.70 6.68 13.35
C ALA A 77 6.21 6.49 13.46
N ALA A 78 6.72 5.27 13.23
CA ALA A 78 8.16 4.99 13.24
C ALA A 78 8.91 5.79 12.17
N ILE A 79 8.41 5.83 10.93
CA ILE A 79 9.02 6.61 9.84
C ILE A 79 9.03 8.12 10.15
N LEU A 80 7.97 8.64 10.79
CA LEU A 80 7.91 10.05 11.18
C LEU A 80 8.86 10.38 12.34
N GLN A 81 9.07 9.45 13.26
CA GLN A 81 10.02 9.60 14.38
C GLN A 81 11.47 9.51 13.90
N GLU A 82 11.77 8.55 13.03
CA GLU A 82 13.13 8.26 12.55
C GLU A 82 13.15 8.13 11.03
N PRO A 83 13.09 9.26 10.28
CA PRO A 83 12.97 9.24 8.82
C PRO A 83 14.20 8.68 8.07
N ASN A 84 15.32 8.46 8.77
CA ASN A 84 16.53 7.86 8.23
C ASN A 84 16.70 6.38 8.64
N ASP A 85 15.81 5.87 9.48
CA ASP A 85 15.82 4.48 9.92
C ASP A 85 14.99 3.66 8.93
N ALA A 86 15.68 2.85 8.12
CA ALA A 86 15.10 2.09 7.01
C ALA A 86 15.04 0.59 7.27
N GLU A 87 15.43 0.13 8.47
CA GLU A 87 15.61 -1.27 8.85
C GLU A 87 14.48 -1.82 9.75
#